data_AF-A0A8B6EFL8-F1
#
_entry.id   AF-A0A8B6EFL8-F1
#
_cell.length_a   1.000
_cell.length_b   1.000
_cell.length_c   1.000
_cell.angle_alpha   90.00
_cell.angle_beta   90.00
_cell.angle_gamma   90.00
#
_symmetry.space_group_name_H-M   'P 1'
#
loop_
_entity.id
_entity.type
_entity.pdbx_description
1 polymer ?
#
loop_
_entity_poly.entity_id
_entity_poly.type
_entity_poly.pdbx_seq_one_letter_code
_entity_poly.pdbx_strand_id
1 'polypeptide(L)'
;MGEVYKRKKLVPDNLLKKICGYVTVPDRVKSIQYGRKYESVAVSQYFKKHTKECGNTTVESRGLLVNPKYPFLGASIDSLVTCNKCGVGLVEVKCPYGSDSKKEP
;
A
#
# COMPACT_ATOMS: atom_id res chain seq x y z
N MET A 1 -2.02 -37.45 3.07
CA MET A 1 -1.17 -36.68 4.02
C MET A 1 -0.42 -35.63 3.23
N GLY A 2 -0.67 -34.35 3.46
CA GLY A 2 0.06 -33.27 2.79
C GLY A 2 1.35 -32.98 3.55
N GLU A 3 2.47 -32.88 2.85
CA GLU A 3 3.73 -32.48 3.46
C GLU A 3 3.72 -30.99 3.79
N VAL A 4 4.00 -30.66 5.06
CA VAL A 4 4.15 -29.27 5.50
C VAL A 4 5.62 -28.87 5.35
N TYR A 5 5.92 -28.10 4.30
CA TYR A 5 7.23 -27.51 4.11
C TYR A 5 7.39 -26.28 5.01
N LYS A 6 8.11 -26.44 6.13
CA LYS A 6 8.51 -25.31 6.97
C LYS A 6 9.67 -24.56 6.30
N ARG A 7 9.49 -23.27 6.02
CA ARG A 7 10.54 -22.38 5.51
C ARG A 7 11.73 -22.42 6.48
N LYS A 8 12.93 -22.76 5.99
CA LYS A 8 14.17 -22.67 6.79
C LYS A 8 14.26 -21.26 7.39
N LYS A 9 14.34 -21.19 8.73
CA LYS A 9 14.47 -19.94 9.47
C LYS A 9 15.90 -19.42 9.27
N LEU A 10 16.12 -18.74 8.14
CA LEU A 10 17.29 -17.87 8.00
C LEU A 10 17.10 -16.75 9.04
N VAL A 11 18.12 -16.52 9.85
CA VAL A 11 18.26 -15.31 10.70
C VAL A 11 17.78 -14.10 9.88
N PRO A 12 17.05 -13.11 10.42
CA PRO A 12 16.41 -12.05 9.63
C PRO A 12 17.44 -11.05 9.09
N ASP A 13 18.31 -11.54 8.21
CA ASP A 13 19.41 -10.84 7.58
C ASP A 13 18.84 -9.83 6.56
N ASN A 14 17.72 -10.14 5.91
CA ASN A 14 17.12 -9.25 4.91
C ASN A 14 16.62 -7.92 5.47
N LEU A 15 16.11 -7.90 6.72
CA LEU A 15 15.68 -6.67 7.36
C LEU A 15 16.89 -5.84 7.79
N LEU A 16 17.87 -6.46 8.45
CA LEU A 16 19.11 -5.78 8.85
C LEU A 16 19.86 -5.25 7.64
N LYS A 17 20.02 -6.06 6.58
CA LYS A 17 20.60 -5.63 5.30
C LYS A 17 19.87 -4.45 4.70
N LYS A 18 18.53 -4.43 4.74
CA LYS A 18 17.73 -3.31 4.26
C LYS A 18 17.93 -2.05 5.12
N ILE A 19 17.93 -2.18 6.45
CA ILE A 19 18.17 -1.06 7.38
C ILE A 19 19.56 -0.47 7.17
N CYS A 20 20.58 -1.32 7.01
CA CYS A 20 21.96 -0.92 6.75
C CYS A 20 22.20 -0.47 5.29
N GLY A 21 21.17 -0.41 4.45
CA GLY A 21 21.28 0.08 3.06
C GLY A 21 21.94 -0.88 2.07
N TYR A 22 22.18 -2.14 2.46
CA TYR A 22 22.79 -3.16 1.59
C TYR A 22 21.82 -3.73 0.54
N VAL A 23 20.53 -3.36 0.57
CA VAL A 23 19.50 -3.83 -0.37
C VAL A 23 18.73 -2.65 -0.93
N THR A 24 18.63 -2.58 -2.26
CA THR A 24 17.81 -1.59 -2.98
C THR A 24 16.45 -2.16 -3.33
N VAL A 25 15.45 -1.27 -3.48
CA VAL A 25 14.12 -1.67 -3.93
C VAL A 25 14.19 -2.07 -5.41
N PRO A 26 13.72 -3.27 -5.80
CA PRO A 26 13.73 -3.69 -7.20
C PRO A 26 12.87 -2.78 -8.06
N ASP A 27 13.49 -2.03 -8.98
CA ASP A 27 12.77 -1.06 -9.82
C ASP A 27 12.17 -1.68 -11.10
N ARG A 28 12.73 -2.81 -11.56
CA ARG A 28 12.36 -3.47 -12.83
C ARG A 28 11.24 -4.51 -12.69
N VAL A 29 10.66 -4.66 -11.51
CA VAL A 29 9.61 -5.65 -11.27
C VAL A 29 8.28 -5.11 -11.81
N LYS A 30 7.72 -5.79 -12.82
CA LYS A 30 6.50 -5.35 -13.53
C LYS A 30 5.33 -5.07 -12.59
N SER A 31 5.13 -5.89 -11.56
CA SER A 31 4.05 -5.68 -10.58
C SER A 31 4.24 -4.42 -9.73
N ILE A 32 5.48 -4.10 -9.35
CA ILE A 32 5.80 -2.87 -8.61
C ILE A 32 5.59 -1.64 -9.51
N GLN A 33 6.07 -1.69 -10.76
CA GLN A 33 5.88 -0.61 -11.73
C GLN A 33 4.40 -0.37 -12.03
N TYR A 34 3.60 -1.44 -12.17
CA TYR A 34 2.15 -1.36 -12.34
C TYR A 34 1.48 -0.70 -11.13
N GLY A 35 1.83 -1.13 -9.90
CA GLY A 35 1.40 -0.51 -8.66
C GLY A 35 1.62 1.00 -8.65
N ARG A 36 2.87 1.43 -8.81
CA ARG A 36 3.26 2.85 -8.84
C ARG A 36 2.53 3.66 -9.90
N LYS A 37 2.29 3.07 -11.08
CA LYS A 37 1.61 3.73 -12.19
C LYS A 37 0.12 3.96 -11.91
N TYR A 38 -0.56 3.02 -11.26
CA TYR A 38 -2.02 3.01 -11.14
C TYR A 38 -2.56 3.36 -9.75
N GLU A 39 -1.70 3.50 -8.75
CA GLU A 39 -2.09 3.86 -7.38
C GLU A 39 -2.93 5.15 -7.34
N SER A 40 -2.44 6.24 -7.95
CA SER A 40 -3.14 7.53 -7.98
C SER A 40 -4.51 7.46 -8.69
N VAL A 41 -4.61 6.63 -9.73
CA VAL A 41 -5.86 6.39 -10.46
C VAL A 41 -6.86 5.67 -9.56
N ALA A 42 -6.44 4.63 -8.84
CA ALA A 42 -7.28 3.88 -7.91
C ALA A 42 -7.73 4.73 -6.72
N VAL A 43 -6.85 5.59 -6.16
CA VAL A 43 -7.21 6.57 -5.13
C VAL A 43 -8.27 7.54 -5.66
N SER A 44 -8.11 8.05 -6.89
CA SER A 44 -9.10 8.94 -7.50
C SER A 44 -10.47 8.26 -7.72
N GLN A 45 -10.46 6.98 -8.11
CA GLN A 45 -11.69 6.19 -8.24
C GLN A 45 -12.38 5.96 -6.90
N TYR A 46 -11.60 5.63 -5.86
CA TYR A 46 -12.10 5.54 -4.49
C TYR A 46 -12.74 6.87 -4.05
N PHE A 47 -12.03 7.99 -4.23
CA PHE A 47 -12.53 9.32 -3.88
C PHE A 47 -13.86 9.63 -4.57
N LYS A 48 -13.96 9.44 -5.89
CA LYS A 48 -15.20 9.69 -6.64
C LYS A 48 -16.36 8.83 -6.13
N LYS A 49 -16.11 7.54 -5.88
CA LYS A 49 -17.13 6.61 -5.38
C LYS A 49 -17.58 6.98 -3.97
N HIS A 50 -16.63 7.19 -3.06
CA HIS A 50 -16.92 7.51 -1.67
C HIS A 50 -17.63 8.86 -1.52
N THR A 51 -17.19 9.89 -2.26
CA THR A 51 -17.84 11.20 -2.29
C THR A 51 -19.27 11.11 -2.81
N LYS A 52 -19.56 10.25 -3.80
CA LYS A 52 -20.93 10.01 -4.28
C LYS A 52 -21.82 9.38 -3.20
N GLU A 53 -21.29 8.50 -2.37
CA GLU A 53 -22.05 7.76 -1.35
C GLU A 53 -22.16 8.51 -0.01
N CYS A 54 -21.17 9.34 0.33
CA CYS A 54 -21.01 9.95 1.65
C CYS A 54 -21.00 11.49 1.63
N GLY A 55 -21.01 12.12 0.45
CA GLY A 55 -20.95 13.57 0.30
C GLY A 55 -19.54 14.10 0.55
N ASN A 56 -19.44 15.20 1.30
CA ASN A 56 -18.18 15.92 1.47
C ASN A 56 -17.09 15.03 2.10
N THR A 57 -16.09 14.71 1.30
CA THR A 57 -14.98 13.81 1.61
C THR A 57 -13.69 14.48 1.15
N THR A 58 -12.59 14.29 1.89
CA THR A 58 -11.24 14.61 1.43
C THR A 58 -10.37 13.36 1.45
N VAL A 59 -9.47 13.25 0.49
CA VAL A 59 -8.48 12.18 0.42
C VAL A 59 -7.12 12.82 0.12
N GLU A 60 -6.15 12.58 0.99
CA GLU A 60 -4.82 13.19 0.92
C GLU A 60 -3.72 12.14 1.05
N SER A 61 -2.61 12.31 0.34
CA SER A 61 -1.42 11.47 0.51
C SER A 61 -0.67 11.90 1.78
N ARG A 62 0.01 10.95 2.44
CA ARG A 62 0.90 11.22 3.56
C ARG A 62 2.23 10.51 3.34
N GLY A 63 3.29 11.11 3.89
CA GLY A 63 4.61 10.48 3.90
C GLY A 63 4.73 9.42 5.00
N LEU A 64 5.97 9.21 5.46
CA LEU A 64 6.25 8.32 6.58
C LEU A 64 5.72 8.91 7.90
N LEU A 65 4.87 8.15 8.59
CA LEU A 65 4.40 8.44 9.94
C LEU A 65 5.17 7.56 10.93
N VAL A 66 5.83 8.19 11.90
CA VAL A 66 6.59 7.51 12.95
C VAL A 66 5.76 7.47 14.24
N ASN A 67 5.76 6.33 14.93
CA ASN A 67 5.07 6.22 16.21
C ASN A 67 5.84 6.99 17.29
N PRO A 68 5.24 7.99 17.97
CA PRO A 68 5.96 8.82 18.93
C PRO A 68 6.40 8.06 20.18
N LYS A 69 5.69 6.99 20.55
CA LYS A 69 6.03 6.12 21.69
C LYS A 69 7.08 5.08 21.32
N TYR A 70 7.09 4.64 20.07
CA TYR A 70 8.00 3.62 19.55
C TYR A 70 8.65 4.11 18.25
N PRO A 71 9.66 5.00 18.31
CA PRO A 71 10.18 5.68 17.11
C PRO A 71 10.82 4.76 16.07
N PHE A 72 11.14 3.52 16.44
CA PHE A 72 11.59 2.48 15.51
C PHE A 72 10.45 1.88 14.65
N LEU A 73 9.19 2.22 14.94
CA LEU A 73 8.02 1.85 14.15
C LEU A 73 7.55 3.04 13.32
N GLY A 74 7.42 2.83 12.01
CA GLY A 74 6.78 3.79 11.12
C GLY A 74 6.08 3.10 9.96
N ALA A 75 5.10 3.80 9.39
CA ALA A 75 4.34 3.35 8.23
C ALA A 75 4.09 4.53 7.28
N SER A 76 4.14 4.27 5.98
CA SER A 76 3.62 5.19 4.97
C SER A 76 2.23 4.68 4.59
N ILE A 77 1.23 5.55 4.66
CA ILE A 77 -0.14 5.23 4.23
C ILE A 77 -0.32 5.68 2.78
N ASP A 78 -1.09 4.95 1.98
CA ASP A 78 -1.32 5.37 0.58
C ASP A 78 -2.15 6.66 0.55
N SER A 79 -3.23 6.74 1.34
CA SER A 79 -3.95 7.99 1.60
C SER A 79 -4.72 8.01 2.93
N LEU A 80 -4.92 9.19 3.49
CA LEU A 80 -5.85 9.46 4.59
C LEU A 80 -7.17 9.95 4.02
N VAL A 81 -8.30 9.37 4.46
CA VAL A 81 -9.65 9.84 4.11
C VAL A 81 -10.28 10.52 5.32
N THR A 82 -10.86 11.69 5.11
CA THR A 82 -11.71 12.38 6.09
C THR A 82 -13.09 12.57 5.49
N CYS A 83 -14.10 11.99 6.13
CA CYS A 83 -15.49 12.00 5.68
C CYS A 83 -16.39 12.44 6.83
N ASN A 84 -17.30 13.39 6.57
CA ASN A 84 -18.22 13.88 7.61
C ASN A 84 -19.21 12.80 8.09
N LYS A 85 -19.47 11.79 7.26
CA LYS A 85 -20.40 10.69 7.57
C LYS A 85 -19.70 9.49 8.22
N CYS A 86 -18.50 9.15 7.77
CA CYS A 86 -17.79 7.94 8.19
C CYS A 86 -16.65 8.20 9.18
N GLY A 87 -16.25 9.46 9.38
CA GLY A 87 -15.09 9.84 10.18
C GLY A 87 -13.78 9.77 9.40
N VAL A 88 -12.68 9.56 10.13
CA VAL A 88 -11.33 9.47 9.59
C VAL A 88 -10.94 8.01 9.37
N GLY A 89 -10.37 7.70 8.21
CA GLY A 89 -9.93 6.35 7.86
C GLY A 89 -8.65 6.35 7.01
N LEU A 90 -8.12 5.15 6.78
CA LEU A 90 -6.98 4.94 5.88
C LEU A 90 -7.46 4.29 4.59
N VAL A 91 -6.84 4.69 3.48
CA VAL A 91 -7.00 4.06 2.17
C VAL A 91 -5.71 3.30 1.87
N GLU A 92 -5.83 1.99 1.65
CA GLU A 92 -4.75 1.12 1.19
C GLU A 92 -5.13 0.57 -0.18
N VAL A 93 -4.34 0.89 -1.19
CA VAL A 93 -4.58 0.53 -2.58
C VAL A 93 -3.69 -0.65 -2.98
N LYS A 94 -4.26 -1.56 -3.76
CA LYS A 94 -3.53 -2.65 -4.41
C LYS A 94 -3.92 -2.69 -5.88
N CYS A 95 -2.93 -2.56 -6.75
CA CYS A 95 -3.10 -2.69 -8.20
C CYS A 95 -2.41 -4.00 -8.65
N PRO A 96 -3.11 -5.15 -8.60
CA PRO A 96 -2.53 -6.42 -9.02
C PRO A 96 -2.15 -6.41 -10.50
N TYR A 97 -0.94 -6.88 -10.80
CA TYR A 97 -0.46 -7.05 -12.17
C TYR A 97 -0.85 -8.43 -12.70
N GLY A 98 -1.37 -8.48 -13.94
CA GLY A 98 -1.77 -9.73 -14.60
C GLY A 98 -3.21 -10.19 -14.30
N SER A 99 -3.98 -9.44 -13.51
CA SER A 99 -5.42 -9.66 -13.34
C SER A 99 -6.25 -9.01 -14.45
N ASP A 100 -5.77 -9.08 -15.70
CA ASP A 100 -6.49 -8.59 -16.86
C ASP A 100 -7.59 -9.59 -17.26
N SER A 101 -8.66 -9.64 -16.46
CA SER A 101 -9.98 -9.92 -17.05
C SER A 101 -10.36 -8.65 -17.82
N LYS A 102 -10.10 -8.64 -19.14
CA LYS A 102 -10.54 -7.68 -20.16
C LYS A 102 -11.24 -6.42 -19.61
N LYS A 103 -10.53 -5.30 -19.55
CA LYS A 103 -11.19 -3.98 -19.48
C LYS A 103 -11.54 -3.57 -20.90
N GLU A 104 -12.76 -3.86 -21.34
CA GLU A 104 -13.35 -3.17 -22.48
C GLU A 104 -13.61 -1.69 -22.10
N PRO A 105 -13.52 -0.77 -23.08
CA PRO A 105 -13.70 0.67 -22.88
C PRO A 105 -15.11 1.07 -22.43
#